data_AF-A0A259KDB9-F1
#
_entry.id   AF-A0A259KDB9-F1
#
_cell.length_a   1.000
_cell.length_b   1.000
_cell.length_c   1.000
_cell.angle_alpha   90.00
_cell.angle_beta   90.00
_cell.angle_gamma   90.00
#
_symmetry.space_group_name_H-M   'P 1'
#
loop_
_entity.id
_entity.type
_entity.pdbx_description
1 polymer ?
#
loop_
_entity_poly.entity_id
_entity_poly.type
_entity_poly.pdbx_seq_one_letter_code
_entity_poly.pdbx_strand_id
1 'polypeptide(L)' 'MSDLCLLLTADLAAEVRGPTAPGAALAPVLLADGATWVLPESVLDDPAHAVRRPQLAACAMRIVLPQEWCATDPTLLD' A
#
# COMPACT_ATOMS: atom_id res chain seq x y z
N MET A 1 -5.94 5.84 -14.45
CA MET A 1 -5.14 6.60 -13.47
C MET A 1 -4.12 5.62 -12.92
N SER A 2 -2.84 5.90 -13.14
CA SER A 2 -1.75 5.04 -12.65
C SER A 2 -1.16 5.75 -11.44
N ASP A 3 -0.92 5.04 -10.35
CA ASP A 3 -0.48 5.62 -9.08
C ASP A 3 0.90 5.08 -8.73
N LEU A 4 1.79 5.95 -8.25
CA LEU A 4 3.08 5.52 -7.74
C LEU A 4 2.86 4.90 -6.34
N CYS A 5 3.46 3.75 -6.10
CA CYS A 5 3.25 2.99 -4.88
C CYS A 5 4.56 2.36 -4.41
N LEU A 6 4.69 2.27 -3.09
CA LEU A 6 5.65 1.41 -2.42
C LEU A 6 5.20 -0.04 -2.56
N LEU A 7 6.12 -0.92 -2.91
CA LEU A 7 5.91 -2.36 -2.97
C LEU A 7 6.35 -2.99 -1.65
N LEU A 8 5.43 -3.67 -0.99
CA LEU A 8 5.62 -4.34 0.29
C LEU A 8 5.57 -5.85 0.10
N THR A 9 6.37 -6.56 0.90
CA THR A 9 6.19 -8.00 1.13
C THR A 9 4.99 -8.24 2.04
N ALA A 10 4.47 -9.46 2.06
CA ALA A 10 3.37 -9.83 2.96
C ALA A 10 3.72 -9.60 4.44
N ASP A 11 4.95 -9.92 4.85
CA ASP A 11 5.43 -9.69 6.22
C ASP A 11 5.48 -8.20 6.56
N LEU A 12 6.06 -7.38 5.67
CA LEU A 12 6.14 -5.94 5.90
C LEU A 12 4.74 -5.31 5.89
N ALA A 13 3.85 -5.74 5.00
CA ALA A 13 2.47 -5.30 4.98
C ALA A 13 1.77 -5.62 6.29
N ALA A 14 1.96 -6.82 6.86
CA ALA A 14 1.40 -7.19 8.16
C ALA A 14 1.99 -6.37 9.31
N GLU A 15 3.31 -6.11 9.29
CA GLU A 15 4.00 -5.29 10.29
C GLU A 15 3.53 -3.83 10.24
N VAL A 16 3.41 -3.28 9.03
CA VAL A 16 3.03 -1.87 8.86
C VAL A 16 1.52 -1.65 8.94
N ARG A 17 0.69 -2.70 8.91
CA ARG A 17 -0.76 -2.60 8.98
C ARG A 17 -1.21 -2.05 10.33
N GLY A 18 -2.20 -1.15 10.28
CA GLY A 18 -2.85 -0.61 11.47
C GLY A 18 -2.32 0.77 11.88
N PRO A 19 -2.73 1.26 13.06
CA PRO A 19 -2.46 2.62 13.51
C PRO A 19 -0.97 2.82 13.80
N THR A 20 -0.36 3.81 13.15
CA THR A 20 1.00 4.29 13.49
C THR A 20 0.94 5.46 14.46
N ALA A 21 -0.10 6.29 14.34
CA ALA A 21 -0.46 7.37 15.25
C ALA A 21 -2.00 7.45 15.35
N PRO A 22 -2.57 8.19 16.32
CA PRO A 22 -4.02 8.38 16.42
C PRO A 22 -4.58 8.96 15.11
N GLY A 23 -5.46 8.21 14.44
CA GLY A 23 -6.04 8.61 13.15
C GLY A 23 -5.19 8.33 11.91
N ALA A 24 -3.96 7.83 12.06
CA ALA A 24 -3.06 7.52 10.96
C ALA A 24 -2.82 6.01 10.86
N ALA A 25 -3.79 5.30 10.28
CA ALA A 25 -3.67 3.88 10.02
C ALA A 25 -3.14 3.63 8.61
N LEU A 26 -2.07 2.84 8.51
CA LEU A 26 -1.63 2.34 7.22
C LEU A 26 -2.53 1.16 6.82
N ALA A 27 -3.04 1.23 5.60
CA ALA A 27 -3.86 0.19 5.00
C ALA A 27 -3.19 -0.30 3.71
N PRO A 28 -2.20 -1.21 3.81
CA PRO A 28 -1.64 -1.85 2.63
C PRO A 28 -2.74 -2.54 1.81
N VAL A 29 -2.70 -2.40 0.50
CA VAL A 29 -3.65 -3.00 -0.44
C VAL A 29 -2.96 -4.14 -1.17
N LEU A 30 -3.61 -5.30 -1.25
CA LEU A 30 -3.13 -6.42 -2.05
C LEU A 30 -3.52 -6.20 -3.51
N LEU A 31 -2.56 -6.34 -4.43
CA LEU A 31 -2.80 -6.27 -5.87
C LEU A 31 -3.52 -7.53 -6.37
N ALA A 32 -4.01 -7.47 -7.61
CA ALA A 32 -4.70 -8.56 -8.28
C ALA A 32 -3.84 -9.83 -8.48
N ASP A 33 -2.51 -9.71 -8.35
CA ASP A 33 -1.59 -10.86 -8.39
C ASP A 33 -1.67 -11.74 -7.14
N GLY A 34 -2.34 -11.28 -6.08
CA GLY A 34 -2.51 -11.99 -4.82
C GLY A 34 -1.24 -12.14 -3.98
N ALA A 35 -0.14 -11.48 -4.37
CA ALA A 35 1.17 -11.60 -3.71
C ALA A 35 1.79 -10.26 -3.34
N THR A 36 1.55 -9.22 -4.15
CA THR A 36 2.18 -7.91 -3.98
C THR A 36 1.28 -6.98 -3.18
N TRP A 37 1.81 -6.46 -2.08
CA TRP A 37 1.14 -5.44 -1.29
C TRP A 37 1.66 -4.06 -1.66
N VAL A 38 0.79 -3.06 -1.62
CA VAL A 38 1.15 -1.69 -1.96
C VAL A 38 0.65 -0.66 -0.96
N LEU A 39 1.41 0.42 -0.82
CA LEU A 39 1.02 1.67 -0.16
C LEU A 39 1.30 2.85 -1.10
N PRO A 40 0.47 3.90 -1.10
CA PRO A 40 0.74 5.09 -1.93
C PRO A 40 2.02 5.79 -1.47
N GLU A 41 2.81 6.42 -2.36
CA GLU A 41 4.06 7.05 -1.93
C GLU A 41 3.85 8.21 -0.95
N SER A 42 2.66 8.83 -0.97
CA SER A 42 2.30 9.95 -0.09
C SER A 42 2.46 9.64 1.41
N VAL A 43 2.47 8.36 1.80
CA VAL A 43 2.75 7.95 3.18
C VAL A 43 4.18 8.28 3.63
N LEU A 44 5.12 8.45 2.69
CA LEU A 44 6.50 8.87 3.00
C LEU A 44 6.57 10.34 3.41
N ASP A 45 5.68 11.18 2.89
CA ASP A 45 5.64 12.59 3.23
C ASP A 45 4.82 12.86 4.50
N ASP A 46 3.89 11.96 4.85
CA ASP A 46 3.03 12.10 6.02
C ASP A 46 3.82 12.06 7.34
N PRO A 47 3.79 13.13 8.17
CA PRO A 47 4.47 13.16 9.47
C PRO A 47 3.96 12.09 10.44
N ALA A 48 2.72 11.63 10.31
CA ALA A 48 2.14 10.60 11.17
C ALA A 48 2.76 9.21 10.93
N HIS A 49 3.43 9.02 9.79
CA HIS A 49 4.17 7.80 9.45
C HIS A 49 5.69 7.96 9.57
N ALA A 50 6.18 9.08 10.15
CA ALA A 50 7.62 9.35 10.30
C ALA A 50 8.41 8.21 10.97
N VAL A 51 7.79 7.51 11.92
CA VAL A 51 8.40 6.36 12.62
C VAL A 51 8.65 5.17 11.68
N ARG A 52 7.77 4.95 10.70
CA ARG A 52 7.87 3.84 9.73
C ARG A 52 8.55 4.25 8.42
N ARG A 53 8.75 5.55 8.21
CA ARG A 53 9.38 6.15 7.04
C ARG A 53 10.74 5.51 6.67
N PRO A 54 11.65 5.16 7.61
CA PRO A 54 12.90 4.50 7.24
C PRO A 54 12.69 3.10 6.64
N GLN A 55 11.73 2.34 7.18
CA GLN A 55 11.37 1.00 6.67
C GLN A 55 10.67 1.11 5.31
N LEU A 56 9.74 2.06 5.18
CA LEU A 56 9.00 2.30 3.94
C LEU A 56 9.91 2.86 2.84
N ALA A 57 10.85 3.74 3.15
CA ALA A 57 11.79 4.31 2.17
C ALA A 57 12.79 3.26 1.63
N ALA A 58 12.96 2.13 2.30
CA ALA A 58 13.75 1.00 1.80
C ALA A 58 12.97 0.13 0.80
N CYS A 59 11.66 0.33 0.65
CA CYS A 59 10.83 -0.42 -0.29
C CYS A 59 11.08 0.04 -1.72
N ALA A 60 10.97 -0.91 -2.67
CA ALA A 60 10.94 -0.56 -4.07
C ALA A 60 9.68 0.25 -4.40
N MET A 61 9.79 1.27 -5.23
CA MET A 61 8.66 2.07 -5.71
C MET A 61 8.39 1.78 -7.18
N ARG A 62 7.12 1.65 -7.53
CA ARG A 62 6.69 1.37 -8.90
C ARG A 62 5.34 2.01 -9.18
N ILE A 63 5.13 2.38 -10.44
CA ILE A 63 3.81 2.78 -10.95
C ILE A 63 2.93 1.54 -11.04
N VAL A 64 1.81 1.53 -10.31
CA VAL A 64 0.78 0.49 -10.37
C VAL A 64 -0.30 0.93 -11.35
N LEU A 65 -0.57 0.10 -12.34
CA LEU A 65 -1.59 0.36 -13.35
C LEU A 65 -2.99 0.08 -12.80
N PRO A 66 -4.05 0.75 -13.32
CA PRO A 66 -5.44 0.52 -12.93
C PRO A 66 -5.84 -0.96 -12.88
N GLN A 67 -5.36 -1.73 -13.85
CA GLN A 67 -5.67 -3.16 -14.03
C GLN A 67 -4.97 -4.09 -13.03
N GLU A 68 -3.94 -3.61 -12.33
CA GLU A 68 -3.21 -4.36 -11.30
C GLU A 68 -3.86 -4.21 -9.93
N TRP A 69 -4.64 -3.15 -9.72
CA TRP A 69 -5.48 -3.04 -8.53
C TRP A 69 -6.48 -4.19 -8.55
N CYS A 70 -6.72 -4.79 -7.38
CA CYS A 70 -7.66 -5.89 -7.23
C CYS A 70 -8.96 -5.53 -7.96
N ALA A 71 -9.15 -6.12 -9.15
CA ALA A 71 -10.35 -5.89 -9.93
C ALA A 71 -11.47 -6.44 -9.06
N THR A 72 -12.24 -5.53 -8.46
CA THR A 72 -13.47 -5.93 -7.80
C THR A 72 -14.25 -6.66 -8.88
N ASP A 73 -14.55 -7.93 -8.59
CA ASP A 73 -15.22 -8.82 -9.49
C ASP A 73 -16.42 -8.10 -10.13
N PRO A 74 -16.51 -7.98 -11.46
CA PRO A 74 -17.67 -7.34 -12.10
C PRO A 74 -18.99 -8.06 -11.79
N THR A 75 -18.98 -9.22 -11.14
CA THR A 75 -20.18 -9.95 -10.69
C THR A 75 -20.82 -9.42 -9.39
N LEU A 76 -20.27 -8.39 -8.75
CA LEU A 76 -20.98 -7.66 -7.67
C LEU A 76 -21.98 -6.60 -8.17
N LEU A 77 -22.23 -6.58 -9.49
CA LEU A 77 -23.32 -5.86 -10.16
C LEU A 77 -24.32 -6.86 -10.74
N ASP A 78 -25.11 -7.52 -9.89
CA ASP A 78 -26.38 -8.15 -10.28
C ASP A 78 -27.44 -7.88 -9.20
#